data_AF-A0AAP0L3M9-F1
#
_entry.id   AF-A0AAP0L3M9-F1
#
_cell.length_a   1.000
_cell.length_b   1.000
_cell.length_c   1.000
_cell.angle_alpha   90.00
_cell.angle_beta   90.00
_cell.angle_gamma   90.00
#
_symmetry.space_group_name_H-M   'P 1'
#
loop_
_entity.id
_entity.type
_entity.pdbx_description
1 polymer ?
#
loop_
_entity_poly.entity_id
_entity_poly.type
_entity_poly.pdbx_seq_one_letter_code
_entity_poly.pdbx_strand_id
1 'polypeptide(L)'
;MSGRNYTFRDFEEMTNKIFAHRYCSAGCLPATYLEKEFWHEIAYGKTYSVEYACDIHGSAFSASPNDQLGKSKWNLKLRNIHYERETQEWLTRDEHLGDT
;
A
#
# COMPACT_ATOMS: atom_id res chain seq x y z
N MET A 1 -7.88 -1.73 19.52
CA MET A 1 -8.05 -0.38 18.95
C MET A 1 -8.98 -0.51 17.76
N SER A 2 -10.01 0.32 17.68
CA SER A 2 -10.80 0.41 16.45
C SER A 2 -10.09 1.37 15.50
N GLY A 3 -9.92 0.98 14.24
CA GLY A 3 -9.46 1.90 13.20
C GLY A 3 -10.42 3.08 13.04
N ARG A 4 -9.92 4.18 12.47
CA ARG A 4 -10.72 5.37 12.13
C ARG A 4 -10.81 5.51 10.62
N ASN A 5 -11.88 6.13 10.16
CA ASN A 5 -12.04 6.47 8.75
C ASN A 5 -11.32 7.79 8.45
N TYR A 6 -10.53 7.79 7.40
CA TYR A 6 -9.81 8.97 6.92
C TYR A 6 -10.03 9.11 5.42
N THR A 7 -10.08 10.35 4.93
CA THR A 7 -9.72 10.60 3.54
C THR A 7 -8.21 10.49 3.38
N PHE A 8 -7.72 10.37 2.15
CA PHE A 8 -6.27 10.36 1.89
C PHE A 8 -5.57 11.58 2.50
N ARG A 9 -6.19 12.76 2.35
CA ARG A 9 -5.67 14.02 2.88
C ARG A 9 -5.71 14.09 4.41
N ASP A 10 -6.78 13.62 5.05
CA ASP A 10 -6.87 13.65 6.52
C ASP A 10 -5.81 12.74 7.15
N PHE A 11 -5.53 11.60 6.52
CA PHE A 11 -4.47 10.69 6.96
C PHE A 11 -3.08 11.32 6.78
N GLU A 12 -2.82 11.96 5.64
CA GLU A 12 -1.59 12.72 5.39
C GLU A 12 -1.40 13.85 6.43
N GLU A 13 -2.43 14.64 6.71
CA GLU A 13 -2.36 15.72 7.69
C GLU A 13 -2.12 15.19 9.12
N MET A 14 -2.77 14.08 9.49
CA MET A 14 -2.57 13.43 10.78
C MET A 14 -1.14 12.89 10.94
N THR A 15 -0.62 12.17 9.92
CA THR A 15 0.74 11.62 9.95
C THR A 15 1.80 12.72 10.02
N ASN A 16 1.65 13.80 9.25
CA ASN A 16 2.56 14.95 9.29
C ASN A 16 2.56 15.65 10.66
N LYS A 17 1.40 15.77 11.32
CA LYS A 17 1.32 16.35 12.67
C LYS A 17 2.05 15.49 13.70
N ILE A 18 1.88 14.17 13.67
CA ILE A 18 2.57 13.24 14.58
C ILE A 18 4.08 13.25 14.31
N PHE A 19 4.47 13.22 13.04
CA PHE A 19 5.87 13.23 12.64
C PHE A 19 6.56 14.54 13.07
N ALA A 20 5.93 15.68 12.84
CA ALA A 20 6.43 16.99 13.28
C ALA A 20 6.49 17.12 14.81
N HIS A 21 5.56 16.52 15.55
CA HIS A 21 5.64 16.48 17.01
C HIS A 21 6.84 15.67 17.50
N ARG A 22 7.21 14.58 16.80
CA ARG A 22 8.35 13.72 17.18
C ARG A 22 9.70 14.31 16.79
N TYR A 23 9.78 14.95 15.62
CA TYR A 23 11.06 15.36 15.02
C TYR A 23 11.20 16.86 14.79
N CYS A 24 10.26 17.67 15.29
CA CYS A 24 10.22 19.12 15.12
C CYS A 24 10.15 19.59 13.65
N SER A 25 9.85 18.70 12.71
CA SER A 25 9.77 18.96 11.27
C SER A 25 8.84 17.96 10.61
N ALA A 26 8.07 18.39 9.60
CA ALA A 26 7.31 17.50 8.72
C ALA A 26 8.11 17.07 7.47
N GLY A 27 9.37 17.51 7.35
CA GLY A 27 10.24 17.15 6.23
C GLY A 27 10.80 15.73 6.34
N CYS A 28 11.17 15.15 5.20
CA CYS A 28 11.82 13.84 5.17
C CYS A 28 13.18 13.90 5.88
N LEU A 29 13.39 12.97 6.83
CA LEU A 29 14.69 12.76 7.47
C LEU A 29 15.50 11.70 6.70
N PRO A 30 16.83 11.64 6.89
CA PRO A 30 17.66 10.60 6.26
C PRO A 30 17.13 9.19 6.58
N ALA A 31 17.07 8.32 5.57
CA ALA A 31 16.54 6.97 5.73
C ALA A 31 17.28 6.15 6.81
N THR A 32 18.61 6.27 6.85
CA THR A 32 19.45 5.60 7.87
C THR A 32 19.17 6.08 9.29
N TYR A 33 18.78 7.34 9.46
CA TYR A 33 18.37 7.89 10.75
C TYR A 33 17.01 7.33 11.17
N LEU A 34 16.02 7.34 10.27
CA LEU A 34 14.68 6.81 10.54
C LEU A 34 14.68 5.30 10.82
N GLU A 35 15.52 4.53 10.12
CA GLU A 35 15.69 3.10 10.39
C GLU A 35 16.21 2.86 11.81
N LYS A 36 17.22 3.62 12.24
CA LYS A 36 17.76 3.54 13.61
C LYS A 36 16.70 3.91 14.65
N GLU A 37 15.98 5.00 14.44
CA GLU A 37 14.91 5.46 15.34
C GLU A 37 13.75 4.46 15.41
N PHE A 38 13.39 3.84 14.28
CA PHE A 38 12.40 2.77 14.25
C PHE A 38 12.82 1.60 15.15
N TRP A 39 14.03 1.07 14.97
CA TRP A 39 14.50 -0.04 15.79
C TRP A 39 14.65 0.33 17.27
N HIS A 40 15.07 1.56 17.55
CA HIS A 40 15.12 2.07 18.92
C HIS A 40 13.73 2.11 19.56
N GLU A 41 12.71 2.56 18.83
CA GLU A 41 11.32 2.59 19.29
C GLU A 41 10.77 1.19 19.53
N ILE A 42 11.07 0.22 18.65
CA ILE A 42 10.65 -1.17 18.82
C ILE A 42 11.26 -1.80 20.07
N ALA A 43 12.53 -1.50 20.37
CA ALA A 43 13.25 -2.10 21.49
C ALA A 43 12.95 -1.42 22.84
N TYR A 44 12.84 -0.09 22.87
CA TYR A 44 12.82 0.70 24.11
C TYR A 44 11.79 1.84 24.11
N GLY A 45 10.98 1.93 23.06
CA GLY A 45 10.05 3.02 22.84
C GLY A 45 8.88 3.07 23.82
N LYS A 46 8.11 4.13 23.68
CA LYS A 46 6.88 4.39 24.48
C LYS A 46 5.64 4.47 23.60
N THR A 47 5.81 4.43 22.28
CA THR A 47 4.71 4.45 21.31
C THR A 47 3.98 3.13 21.38
N TYR A 48 2.73 3.17 21.82
CA TYR A 48 1.93 1.96 22.03
C TYR A 48 1.44 1.33 20.72
N SER A 49 1.22 2.16 19.69
CA SER A 49 0.59 1.74 18.45
C SER A 49 0.83 2.73 17.32
N VAL A 50 0.76 2.24 16.09
CA VAL A 50 0.70 3.05 14.87
C VAL A 50 -0.56 2.69 14.09
N GLU A 51 -1.10 3.66 13.34
CA GLU A 51 -2.23 3.42 12.44
C GLU A 51 -1.70 3.20 11.01
N TYR A 52 -2.16 2.13 10.37
CA TYR A 52 -1.84 1.80 8.99
C TYR A 52 -3.09 1.24 8.30
N ALA A 53 -3.17 1.40 6.99
CA ALA A 53 -4.28 0.89 6.20
C ALA A 53 -3.75 -0.18 5.23
N CYS A 54 -3.82 -1.44 5.66
CA CYS A 54 -3.53 -2.60 4.81
C CYS A 54 -4.75 -3.05 4.02
N ASP A 55 -4.51 -3.78 2.94
CA ASP A 55 -5.53 -4.49 2.17
C ASP A 55 -6.69 -3.61 1.66
N ILE A 56 -6.41 -2.33 1.40
CA ILE A 56 -7.37 -1.41 0.79
C ILE A 56 -7.57 -1.79 -0.69
N HIS A 57 -8.81 -2.05 -1.07
CA HIS A 57 -9.17 -2.18 -2.48
C HIS A 57 -9.14 -0.83 -3.19
N GLY A 58 -8.44 -0.79 -4.33
CA GLY A 58 -8.31 0.40 -5.15
C GLY A 58 -6.97 0.44 -5.88
N SER A 59 -6.76 1.49 -6.68
CA SER A 59 -5.50 1.73 -7.38
C SER A 59 -5.29 3.22 -7.56
N ALA A 60 -4.08 3.70 -7.27
CA ALA A 60 -3.68 5.08 -7.54
C ALA A 60 -3.20 5.31 -8.99
N PHE A 61 -2.99 4.24 -9.78
CA PHE A 61 -2.67 4.39 -11.20
C PHE A 61 -3.81 5.08 -11.96
N SER A 62 -3.46 6.07 -12.78
CA SER A 62 -4.42 6.79 -13.61
C SER A 62 -5.07 5.87 -14.64
N ALA A 63 -6.37 6.06 -14.85
CA ALA A 63 -7.12 5.43 -15.95
C ALA A 63 -7.10 6.27 -17.24
N SER A 64 -6.45 7.44 -17.22
CA SER A 64 -6.34 8.30 -18.40
C SER A 64 -5.51 7.61 -19.49
N PRO A 65 -5.97 7.59 -20.75
CA PRO A 65 -5.20 7.00 -21.85
C PRO A 65 -3.89 7.75 -22.15
N ASN A 66 -3.77 8.98 -21.65
CA ASN A 66 -2.60 9.84 -21.85
C ASN A 66 -1.56 9.70 -20.74
N ASP A 67 -1.89 9.02 -19.63
CA ASP A 67 -0.94 8.82 -18.54
C ASP A 67 0.07 7.72 -18.90
N GLN A 68 1.35 8.09 -19.02
CA GLN A 68 2.38 7.17 -19.49
C GLN A 68 2.63 6.02 -18.51
N LEU A 69 2.59 6.31 -17.19
CA LEU A 69 2.75 5.29 -16.16
C LEU A 69 1.53 4.36 -16.13
N GLY A 70 0.33 4.92 -16.19
CA GLY A 70 -0.96 4.22 -16.14
C GLY A 70 -1.15 3.24 -17.29
N LYS A 71 -0.68 3.54 -18.51
CA LYS A 71 -0.76 2.59 -19.64
C LYS A 71 0.46 1.66 -19.77
N SER A 72 1.52 1.87 -18.99
CA SER A 72 2.74 1.07 -19.10
C SER A 72 2.54 -0.34 -18.55
N LYS A 73 3.46 -1.25 -18.90
CA LYS A 73 3.55 -2.59 -18.29
C LYS A 73 3.92 -2.56 -16.80
N TRP A 74 4.29 -1.40 -16.26
CA TRP A 74 4.56 -1.20 -14.83
C TRP A 74 3.29 -0.86 -14.04
N ASN A 75 2.15 -0.62 -14.69
CA ASN A 75 0.87 -0.54 -13.98
C ASN A 75 0.50 -1.90 -13.40
N LEU A 76 0.55 -2.00 -12.07
CA LEU A 76 0.31 -3.25 -11.35
C LEU A 76 -1.14 -3.75 -11.50
N LYS A 77 -2.10 -2.86 -11.77
CA LYS A 77 -3.48 -3.24 -12.06
C LYS A 77 -3.58 -4.03 -13.36
N LEU A 78 -2.83 -3.63 -14.39
CA LEU A 78 -2.80 -4.33 -15.67
C LEU A 78 -2.00 -5.63 -15.60
N ARG A 79 -0.97 -5.67 -14.75
CA ARG A 79 -0.14 -6.86 -14.55
C ARG A 79 -0.93 -8.06 -14.02
N ASN A 80 -1.85 -7.86 -13.07
CA ASN A 80 -2.64 -8.97 -12.51
C ASN A 80 -3.61 -9.59 -13.53
N ILE A 81 -4.13 -8.81 -14.48
CA ILE A 81 -5.02 -9.30 -15.55
C ILE A 81 -4.31 -10.30 -16.48
N HIS A 82 -2.99 -10.24 -16.58
CA HIS A 82 -2.23 -11.20 -17.40
C HIS A 82 -2.02 -12.53 -16.69
N TYR A 83 -1.77 -12.55 -15.38
CA TYR A 83 -1.55 -13.79 -14.64
C TYR A 83 -2.86 -14.50 -14.25
N GLU A 84 -3.93 -13.75 -13.92
CA GLU A 84 -5.22 -14.35 -13.58
C GLU A 84 -5.92 -15.00 -14.78
N ARG A 85 -5.73 -14.50 -16.01
CA ARG A 85 -6.32 -15.15 -17.19
C ARG A 85 -5.73 -16.53 -17.44
N GLU A 86 -4.42 -16.67 -17.32
CA GLU A 86 -3.78 -17.99 -17.49
C GLU A 86 -4.26 -18.95 -16.39
N THR A 87 -4.28 -18.54 -15.11
CA THR A 87 -4.70 -19.44 -14.02
C THR A 87 -6.18 -19.77 -14.03
N GLN A 88 -7.06 -18.84 -14.39
CA GLN A 88 -8.50 -19.09 -14.53
C GLN A 88 -8.81 -20.00 -15.74
N GLU A 89 -8.06 -19.88 -16.84
CA GLU A 89 -8.16 -20.79 -17.99
C GLU A 89 -7.73 -22.23 -17.62
N TRP A 90 -6.72 -22.39 -16.75
CA TRP A 90 -6.33 -23.71 -16.23
C TRP A 90 -7.41 -24.30 -15.31
N LEU A 91 -7.93 -23.53 -14.36
CA LEU A 91 -8.94 -23.98 -13.41
C LEU A 91 -10.26 -24.38 -14.11
N THR A 92 -10.66 -23.67 -15.16
CA THR A 92 -11.89 -23.97 -15.93
C THR A 92 -11.75 -25.17 -16.88
N ARG A 93 -10.53 -25.51 -17.31
CA ARG A 93 -10.27 -26.70 -18.15
C ARG A 93 -10.36 -28.01 -17.39
N ASP A 94 -9.95 -28.05 -16.14
CA ASP A 94 -10.00 -29.28 -15.32
C ASP A 94 -11.43 -29.66 -14.92
N GLU A 95 -12.37 -28.69 -14.82
CA GLU A 95 -13.79 -28.98 -14.55
C GLU A 95 -14.49 -29.73 -15.70
N HIS A 96 -13.98 -29.67 -16.94
CA HIS A 96 -14.61 -30.30 -18.11
C HIS A 96 -14.12 -31.72 -18.41
N LEU A 97 -13.12 -32.23 -17.66
CA LEU A 97 -12.58 -33.59 -17.84
C LEU A 97 -13.10 -34.59 -16.81
N GLY A 98 -14.02 -34.18 -15.92
CA GLY A 98 -14.62 -35.03 -14.88
C GLY A 98 -15.97 -35.67 -15.22
N ASP A 99 -16.60 -35.29 -16.35
CA ASP A 99 -17.95 -35.72 -16.74
C ASP A 99 -17.96 -36.62 -18.00
N THR A 100 -17.20 -37.73 -17.97
CA THR A 100 -17.37 -38.84 -18.93
C THR A 100 -17.38 -40.18 -18.23
#